data_AF-A0A9Q0XHC1-F1
#
_entry.id   AF-A0A9Q0XHC1-F1
#
_cell.length_a   1.000
_cell.length_b   1.000
_cell.length_c   1.000
_cell.angle_alpha   90.00
_cell.angle_beta   90.00
_cell.angle_gamma   90.00
#
_symmetry.space_group_name_H-M   'P 1'
#
loop_
_entity.id
_entity.type
_entity.pdbx_description
1 polymer ?
#
loop_
_entity_poly.entity_id
_entity_poly.type
_entity_poly.pdbx_seq_one_letter_code
_entity_poly.pdbx_strand_id
1 'polypeptide(L)'
;MWRLGERQIPEGIVVDGGSDWFALTRSFVEYVVYTSDRLVSQLRQFYTYTLLPAESFFHTILENSHACETLVDNNLRVTNWNRKLGCKCQYKHIVDWCGCSPNDFKPQDFLRLQQLSRPTFFARKFESTINQEVLEILDSHLYGNYPPNTPALKAYWESVYDRVDGLSGLSDVTLTVYTSFSRLGLQKGMSTPPQREERLCRFEPRGFPSSVHLYFYDDHFQGYLVIQEVQNSATRQAESLEIWMMPRGTLKLAAHGKQTNRLQNLEVGTEWDPKERIFRNFGGLIGPFDEPVAMQKWARGPNLTATVVWIDPTYVIATSYDITVDAEAEFTQYKPPLNRPLRPGVWTIRLLQFWEPLGESQFLVVPQTFNHKQPLRKDDGKWLHAGPPHNEYMDQNFQGLAGILSLPRLEESKRASHHHTQLVGQALENWTDSSISKFWAVAGLCAVSPSSCSALELCSKTSWSSLSPDPKSELGTIKPDGRLR
;
A
#
# COMPACT_ATOMS: atom_id res chain seq x y z
N MET A 1 -21.51 9.90 5.08
CA MET A 1 -22.29 10.54 6.16
C MET A 1 -22.64 11.94 5.72
N TRP A 2 -23.91 12.18 5.40
CA TRP A 2 -24.38 13.44 4.83
C TRP A 2 -24.76 14.44 5.92
N ARG A 3 -24.37 15.70 5.79
CA ARG A 3 -24.78 16.77 6.71
C ARG A 3 -26.07 17.41 6.21
N LEU A 4 -27.18 17.16 6.91
CA LEU A 4 -28.52 17.59 6.46
C LEU A 4 -28.94 19.00 6.93
N GLY A 5 -28.25 19.57 7.92
CA GLY A 5 -28.58 20.88 8.47
C GLY A 5 -28.16 21.02 9.92
N GLU A 6 -28.62 22.09 10.55
CA GLU A 6 -28.43 22.35 11.98
C GLU A 6 -29.56 21.74 12.81
N ARG A 7 -29.27 21.43 14.08
CA ARG A 7 -30.27 21.01 15.06
C ARG A 7 -29.88 21.51 16.45
N GLN A 8 -30.86 21.67 17.32
CA GLN A 8 -30.63 22.11 18.69
C GLN A 8 -30.12 20.96 19.57
N ILE A 9 -29.27 21.31 20.54
CA ILE A 9 -28.87 20.40 21.61
C ILE A 9 -30.02 20.28 22.61
N PRO A 10 -30.40 19.06 23.06
CA PRO A 10 -31.48 18.91 24.04
C PRO A 10 -31.18 19.66 25.33
N GLU A 11 -32.16 20.41 25.83
CA GLU A 11 -32.07 21.11 27.11
C GLU A 11 -32.21 20.16 28.30
N GLY A 12 -31.67 20.56 29.46
CA GLY A 12 -31.84 19.83 30.73
C GLY A 12 -30.89 18.65 30.92
N ILE A 13 -29.89 18.48 30.04
CA ILE A 13 -28.83 17.46 30.16
C ILE A 13 -27.44 18.09 29.99
N VAL A 14 -26.42 17.46 30.54
CA VAL A 14 -25.02 17.77 30.27
C VAL A 14 -24.56 16.96 29.06
N VAL A 15 -24.06 17.62 28.01
CA VAL A 15 -23.47 16.93 26.86
C VAL A 15 -21.96 16.95 27.01
N ASP A 16 -21.36 15.77 27.07
CA ASP A 16 -19.92 15.58 27.14
C ASP A 16 -19.44 14.54 26.12
N GLY A 17 -18.13 14.53 25.86
CA GLY A 17 -17.50 13.58 24.94
C GLY A 17 -15.98 13.58 24.99
N GLY A 18 -15.42 12.54 24.39
CA GLY A 18 -13.99 12.30 24.33
C GLY A 18 -13.67 11.12 23.43
N SER A 19 -12.91 10.17 23.96
CA SER A 19 -12.48 8.98 23.21
C SER A 19 -13.63 7.98 23.06
N ASP A 20 -13.81 7.42 21.87
CA ASP A 20 -14.68 6.28 21.59
C ASP A 20 -14.13 4.92 22.10
N TRP A 21 -12.91 4.92 22.62
CA TRP A 21 -12.31 3.80 23.36
C TRP A 21 -12.46 3.99 24.86
N PHE A 22 -13.12 3.05 25.53
CA PHE A 22 -13.40 3.07 26.97
C PHE A 22 -13.52 1.64 27.53
N ALA A 23 -13.76 1.52 28.84
CA ALA A 23 -14.15 0.28 29.51
C ALA A 23 -15.43 0.54 30.31
N LEU A 24 -16.47 -0.23 30.06
CA LEU A 24 -17.76 -0.09 30.74
C LEU A 24 -18.02 -1.31 31.63
N THR A 25 -18.54 -1.06 32.83
CA THR A 25 -18.98 -2.12 33.72
C THR A 25 -20.24 -2.79 33.17
N ARG A 26 -20.43 -4.08 33.50
CA ARG A 26 -21.64 -4.82 33.09
C ARG A 26 -22.93 -4.13 33.54
N SER A 27 -22.97 -3.60 34.75
CA SER A 27 -24.16 -2.91 35.30
C SER A 27 -24.54 -1.68 34.49
N PHE A 28 -23.56 -0.85 34.10
CA PHE A 28 -23.83 0.30 33.25
C PHE A 28 -24.28 -0.12 31.85
N VAL A 29 -23.67 -1.17 31.26
CA VAL A 29 -24.11 -1.71 29.97
C VAL A 29 -25.55 -2.23 30.05
N GLU A 30 -25.90 -2.99 31.10
CA GLU A 30 -27.28 -3.48 31.30
C GLU A 30 -28.28 -2.33 31.41
N TYR A 31 -27.94 -1.25 32.13
CA TYR A 31 -28.77 -0.03 32.15
C TYR A 31 -28.92 0.56 30.75
N VAL A 32 -27.81 0.82 30.05
CA VAL A 32 -27.84 1.44 28.71
C VAL A 32 -28.62 0.60 27.71
N VAL A 33 -28.60 -0.74 27.81
CA VAL A 33 -29.25 -1.65 26.85
C VAL A 33 -30.73 -1.89 27.17
N TYR A 34 -31.07 -2.16 28.43
CA TYR A 34 -32.40 -2.67 28.79
C TYR A 34 -33.31 -1.66 29.48
N THR A 35 -32.81 -0.48 29.86
CA THR A 35 -33.66 0.51 30.51
C THR A 35 -34.77 1.02 29.58
N SER A 36 -35.91 1.35 30.19
CA SER A 36 -37.02 2.09 29.56
C SER A 36 -36.97 3.59 29.90
N ASP A 37 -35.87 4.05 30.51
CA ASP A 37 -35.64 5.46 30.84
C ASP A 37 -35.78 6.35 29.60
N ARG A 38 -36.50 7.46 29.76
CA ARG A 38 -36.74 8.46 28.73
C ARG A 38 -35.42 9.08 28.26
N LEU A 39 -34.48 9.33 29.17
CA LEU A 39 -33.17 9.90 28.84
C LEU A 39 -32.46 9.05 27.79
N VAL A 40 -32.28 7.76 28.08
CA VAL A 40 -31.55 6.82 27.20
C VAL A 40 -32.30 6.63 25.87
N SER A 41 -33.62 6.52 25.91
CA SER A 41 -34.44 6.37 24.69
C SER A 41 -34.34 7.58 23.76
N GLN A 42 -34.39 8.80 24.31
CA GLN A 42 -34.25 10.03 23.54
C GLN A 42 -32.82 10.23 23.02
N LEU A 43 -31.80 9.91 23.82
CA LEU A 43 -30.40 9.98 23.38
C LEU A 43 -30.10 8.96 22.29
N ARG A 44 -30.64 7.74 22.33
CA ARG A 44 -30.54 6.79 21.21
C ARG A 44 -31.07 7.40 19.90
N GLN A 45 -32.23 8.04 19.95
CA GLN A 45 -32.79 8.71 18.78
C GLN A 45 -31.90 9.86 18.29
N PHE A 46 -31.40 10.69 19.22
CA PHE A 46 -30.50 11.80 18.88
C PHE A 46 -29.21 11.30 18.23
N TYR A 47 -28.59 10.27 18.80
CA TYR A 47 -27.32 9.69 18.36
C TYR A 47 -27.41 8.82 17.11
N THR A 48 -28.61 8.36 16.73
CA THR A 48 -28.87 7.72 15.43
C THR A 48 -28.47 8.63 14.25
N TYR A 49 -28.54 9.96 14.43
CA TYR A 49 -28.22 10.96 13.41
C TYR A 49 -27.04 11.84 13.82
N THR A 50 -26.08 11.31 14.59
CA THR A 50 -24.88 12.02 15.04
C THR A 50 -23.64 11.52 14.30
N LEU A 51 -22.75 12.45 13.92
CA LEU A 51 -21.39 12.11 13.46
C LEU A 51 -20.53 11.71 14.66
N LEU A 52 -19.70 10.67 14.53
CA LEU A 52 -18.85 10.12 15.60
C LEU A 52 -19.65 9.86 16.90
N PRO A 53 -20.78 9.12 16.83
CA PRO A 53 -21.72 9.03 17.95
C PRO A 53 -21.08 8.40 19.21
N ALA A 54 -20.19 7.43 19.03
CA ALA A 54 -19.51 6.76 20.13
C ALA A 54 -18.57 7.67 20.94
N GLU A 55 -18.11 8.79 20.36
CA GLU A 55 -17.24 9.74 21.05
C GLU A 55 -17.98 10.56 22.12
N SER A 56 -19.33 10.58 22.15
CA SER A 56 -20.08 11.35 23.16
C SER A 56 -21.32 10.66 23.72
N PHE A 57 -21.89 9.65 23.05
CA PHE A 57 -23.10 8.95 23.51
C PHE A 57 -22.97 8.38 24.94
N PHE A 58 -21.89 7.64 25.20
CA PHE A 58 -21.70 6.99 26.51
C PHE A 58 -21.36 7.98 27.62
N HIS A 59 -20.56 9.01 27.31
CA HIS A 59 -20.22 10.10 28.24
C HIS A 59 -21.51 10.83 28.68
N THR A 60 -22.30 11.27 27.69
CA THR A 60 -23.57 11.97 27.91
C THR A 60 -24.57 11.10 28.70
N ILE A 61 -24.71 9.80 28.40
CA ILE A 61 -25.59 8.96 29.22
C ILE A 61 -25.06 8.81 30.65
N LEU A 62 -23.78 8.53 30.81
CA LEU A 62 -23.20 8.24 32.13
C LEU A 62 -23.37 9.43 33.07
N GLU A 63 -23.01 10.64 32.63
CA GLU A 63 -23.10 11.86 33.42
C GLU A 63 -24.53 12.25 33.80
N ASN A 64 -25.53 11.91 32.98
CA ASN A 64 -26.93 12.23 33.25
C ASN A 64 -27.70 11.06 33.88
N SER A 65 -27.02 9.94 34.19
CA SER A 65 -27.65 8.76 34.78
C SER A 65 -27.41 8.68 36.29
N HIS A 66 -28.09 7.73 36.93
CA HIS A 66 -27.85 7.36 38.33
C HIS A 66 -26.44 6.80 38.58
N ALA A 67 -25.66 6.52 37.53
CA ALA A 67 -24.29 6.00 37.62
C ALA A 67 -23.21 7.10 37.45
N CYS A 68 -23.59 8.39 37.43
CA CYS A 68 -22.67 9.52 37.21
C CYS A 68 -21.45 9.53 38.15
N GLU A 69 -21.61 9.12 39.41
CA GLU A 69 -20.51 9.04 40.40
C GLU A 69 -19.49 7.92 40.09
N THR A 70 -19.78 7.05 39.13
CA THR A 70 -18.86 5.96 38.71
C THR A 70 -17.91 6.37 37.59
N LEU A 71 -18.05 7.58 37.06
CA LEU A 71 -17.18 8.11 36.02
C LEU A 71 -15.75 8.28 36.55
N VAL A 72 -14.81 7.64 35.87
CA VAL A 72 -13.37 7.89 36.03
C VAL A 72 -12.90 8.52 34.72
N ASP A 73 -12.39 9.76 34.79
CA ASP A 73 -11.83 10.49 33.64
C ASP A 73 -10.45 9.95 33.23
N ASN A 74 -10.42 8.67 32.90
CA ASN A 74 -9.29 7.98 32.31
C ASN A 74 -9.78 6.69 31.63
N ASN A 75 -9.71 6.66 30.30
CA ASN A 75 -10.10 5.49 29.52
C ASN A 75 -9.06 4.35 29.49
N LEU A 76 -7.96 4.52 30.22
CA LEU A 76 -6.86 3.57 30.35
C LEU A 76 -6.06 3.37 29.05
N ARG A 77 -6.09 4.34 28.13
CA ARG A 77 -5.43 4.25 26.82
C ARG A 77 -4.30 5.26 26.64
N VAL A 78 -3.32 4.87 25.84
CA VAL A 78 -2.40 5.79 25.17
C VAL A 78 -2.79 5.90 23.70
N THR A 79 -3.14 7.11 23.24
CA THR A 79 -3.46 7.37 21.83
C THR A 79 -2.42 8.30 21.22
N ASN A 80 -1.74 7.87 20.16
CA ASN A 80 -0.63 8.62 19.57
C ASN A 80 -1.12 9.77 18.66
N TRP A 81 -1.65 10.83 19.27
CA TRP A 81 -2.08 12.02 18.54
C TRP A 81 -0.89 12.89 18.13
N ASN A 82 -0.68 13.02 16.82
CA ASN A 82 0.16 14.07 16.25
C ASN A 82 -0.65 14.86 15.21
N ARG A 83 -1.29 15.95 15.66
CA ARG A 83 -2.21 16.74 14.82
C ARG A 83 -1.56 17.32 13.56
N LYS A 84 -0.24 17.57 13.58
CA LYS A 84 0.49 18.08 12.40
C LYS A 84 0.44 17.09 11.23
N LEU A 85 0.36 15.79 11.52
CA LEU A 85 0.31 14.71 10.53
C LEU A 85 -1.09 14.11 10.39
N GLY A 86 -1.79 13.87 11.50
CA GLY A 86 -3.06 13.13 11.52
C GLY A 86 -4.32 13.92 11.16
N CYS A 87 -4.28 15.25 11.11
CA CYS A 87 -5.43 16.10 10.79
C CYS A 87 -5.31 16.67 9.36
N LYS A 88 -5.64 15.86 8.34
CA LYS A 88 -5.53 16.25 6.92
C LYS A 88 -6.86 16.28 6.17
N CYS A 89 -7.98 16.16 6.89
CA CYS A 89 -9.32 16.06 6.30
C CYS A 89 -9.42 14.91 5.27
N GLN A 90 -8.70 13.81 5.51
CA GLN A 90 -8.56 12.68 4.59
C GLN A 90 -9.88 11.94 4.30
N TYR A 91 -10.87 12.07 5.18
CA TYR A 91 -12.16 11.38 5.10
C TYR A 91 -13.27 12.17 4.39
N LYS A 92 -12.95 13.30 3.74
CA LYS A 92 -13.95 14.18 3.11
C LYS A 92 -14.81 13.49 2.04
N HIS A 93 -14.30 12.42 1.43
CA HIS A 93 -15.03 11.61 0.45
C HIS A 93 -16.00 10.59 1.09
N ILE A 94 -15.91 10.38 2.41
CA ILE A 94 -16.76 9.44 3.18
C ILE A 94 -17.76 10.22 4.05
N VAL A 95 -17.33 11.35 4.62
CA VAL A 95 -18.13 12.17 5.55
C VAL A 95 -18.04 13.66 5.19
N ASP A 96 -19.14 14.39 5.38
CA ASP A 96 -19.22 15.85 5.18
C ASP A 96 -18.59 16.64 6.35
N TRP A 97 -17.40 16.23 6.78
CA TRP A 97 -16.67 16.80 7.91
C TRP A 97 -15.17 16.56 7.80
N CYS A 98 -14.36 17.38 8.47
CA CYS A 98 -12.93 17.12 8.60
C CYS A 98 -12.63 16.42 9.92
N GLY A 99 -12.10 15.20 9.83
CA GLY A 99 -11.63 14.43 10.98
C GLY A 99 -10.11 14.43 11.13
N CYS A 100 -9.66 13.90 12.25
CA CYS A 100 -8.26 13.56 12.50
C CYS A 100 -8.15 12.07 12.80
N SER A 101 -6.94 11.50 12.69
CA SER A 101 -6.66 10.15 13.20
C SER A 101 -5.31 10.08 13.90
N PRO A 102 -5.15 9.20 14.89
CA PRO A 102 -3.86 8.97 15.53
C PRO A 102 -2.85 8.40 14.55
N ASN A 103 -1.58 8.72 14.79
CA ASN A 103 -0.45 8.15 14.07
C ASN A 103 -0.12 6.75 14.58
N ASP A 104 0.62 6.01 13.77
CA ASP A 104 1.17 4.73 14.20
C ASP A 104 2.40 4.95 15.09
N PHE A 105 2.55 4.11 16.11
CA PHE A 105 3.73 4.11 16.97
C PHE A 105 4.98 3.65 16.19
N LYS A 106 6.13 4.15 16.63
CA LYS A 106 7.46 3.78 16.12
C LYS A 106 8.38 3.43 17.29
N PRO A 107 9.57 2.83 17.09
CA PRO A 107 10.44 2.40 18.18
C PRO A 107 10.83 3.53 19.14
N GLN A 108 11.04 4.74 18.61
CA GLN A 108 11.32 5.94 19.41
C GLN A 108 10.17 6.35 20.36
N ASP A 109 8.93 5.94 20.08
CA ASP A 109 7.79 6.23 20.95
C ASP A 109 7.66 5.24 22.11
N PHE A 110 8.48 4.17 22.17
CA PHE A 110 8.36 3.13 23.19
C PHE A 110 8.43 3.68 24.63
N LEU A 111 9.28 4.68 24.88
CA LEU A 111 9.37 5.36 26.18
C LEU A 111 8.04 6.00 26.61
N ARG A 112 7.18 6.41 25.66
CA ARG A 112 5.86 6.97 25.95
C ARG A 112 4.88 5.89 26.39
N LEU A 113 5.06 4.65 25.94
CA LEU A 113 4.25 3.50 26.36
C LEU A 113 4.57 3.06 27.79
N GLN A 114 5.76 3.40 28.30
CA GLN A 114 6.19 3.07 29.65
C GLN A 114 5.85 4.15 30.71
N GLN A 115 5.19 5.25 30.31
CA GLN A 115 4.89 6.33 31.24
C GLN A 115 3.87 5.91 32.31
N LEU A 116 4.23 6.08 33.58
CA LEU A 116 3.43 5.71 34.75
C LEU A 116 2.62 6.87 35.35
N SER A 117 2.48 8.00 34.64
CA SER A 117 1.82 9.20 35.17
C SER A 117 0.33 8.99 35.45
N ARG A 118 -0.30 8.04 34.75
CA ARG A 118 -1.66 7.56 35.00
C ARG A 118 -1.77 6.08 34.61
N PRO A 119 -2.72 5.32 35.16
CA PRO A 119 -2.95 3.93 34.75
C PRO A 119 -3.33 3.83 33.27
N THR A 120 -2.60 3.04 32.50
CA THR A 120 -2.88 2.73 31.09
C THR A 120 -2.55 1.28 30.79
N PHE A 121 -3.42 0.59 30.04
CA PHE A 121 -3.30 -0.84 29.75
C PHE A 121 -3.31 -1.18 28.26
N PHE A 122 -3.71 -0.24 27.40
CA PHE A 122 -3.72 -0.41 25.94
C PHE A 122 -3.23 0.84 25.23
N ALA A 123 -2.72 0.68 24.02
CA ALA A 123 -2.27 1.79 23.19
C ALA A 123 -2.71 1.62 21.73
N ARG A 124 -2.83 2.73 20.99
CA ARG A 124 -3.09 2.74 19.54
C ARG A 124 -2.51 3.98 18.83
N LYS A 125 -2.15 3.90 17.55
CA LYS A 125 -2.31 2.76 16.62
C LYS A 125 -0.98 2.03 16.35
N PHE A 126 -1.10 0.79 15.89
CA PHE A 126 0.02 -0.02 15.40
C PHE A 126 -0.39 -0.64 14.07
N GLU A 127 0.48 -0.57 13.07
CA GLU A 127 0.28 -1.16 11.74
C GLU A 127 1.60 -1.84 11.33
N SER A 128 1.61 -3.17 11.16
CA SER A 128 2.84 -3.93 10.85
C SER A 128 3.45 -3.55 9.50
N THR A 129 2.63 -3.12 8.53
CA THR A 129 3.09 -2.57 7.24
C THR A 129 3.77 -1.20 7.36
N ILE A 130 3.65 -0.55 8.52
CA ILE A 130 4.23 0.77 8.79
C ILE A 130 5.46 0.66 9.71
N ASN A 131 5.39 -0.14 10.77
CA ASN A 131 6.53 -0.52 11.61
C ASN A 131 6.13 -1.70 12.52
N GLN A 132 6.68 -2.87 12.25
CA GLN A 132 6.54 -4.06 13.09
C GLN A 132 7.54 -4.06 14.25
N GLU A 133 8.69 -3.41 14.12
CA GLU A 133 9.72 -3.40 15.17
C GLU A 133 9.17 -2.95 16.54
N VAL A 134 8.33 -1.90 16.58
CA VAL A 134 7.72 -1.44 17.82
C VAL A 134 6.77 -2.46 18.45
N LEU A 135 6.10 -3.29 17.64
CA LEU A 135 5.26 -4.39 18.12
C LEU A 135 6.12 -5.50 18.72
N GLU A 136 7.23 -5.85 18.09
CA GLU A 136 8.19 -6.84 18.58
C GLU A 136 8.81 -6.42 19.92
N ILE A 137 9.22 -5.15 20.04
CA ILE A 137 9.74 -4.57 21.29
C ILE A 137 8.67 -4.65 22.39
N LEU A 138 7.43 -4.27 22.07
CA LEU A 138 6.34 -4.24 23.04
C LEU A 138 5.94 -5.65 23.51
N ASP A 139 5.75 -6.61 22.60
CA ASP A 139 5.39 -7.99 22.96
C ASP A 139 6.50 -8.64 23.79
N SER A 140 7.76 -8.48 23.39
CA SER A 140 8.91 -9.02 24.12
C SER A 140 9.06 -8.40 25.50
N HIS A 141 8.77 -7.10 25.64
CA HIS A 141 8.78 -6.44 26.94
C HIS A 141 7.69 -6.97 27.88
N LEU A 142 6.51 -7.27 27.35
CA LEU A 142 5.36 -7.75 28.15
C LEU A 142 5.44 -9.24 28.49
N TYR A 143 5.91 -10.08 27.56
CA TYR A 143 5.80 -11.54 27.64
C TYR A 143 7.13 -12.29 27.47
N GLY A 144 8.24 -11.57 27.42
CA GLY A 144 9.58 -12.13 27.22
C GLY A 144 9.86 -12.50 25.76
N ASN A 145 11.12 -12.79 25.44
CA ASN A 145 11.52 -13.14 24.08
C ASN A 145 11.00 -14.54 23.67
N TYR A 146 10.76 -14.71 22.38
CA TYR A 146 10.60 -16.05 21.79
C TYR A 146 11.89 -16.88 21.94
N PRO A 147 11.80 -18.23 21.91
CA PRO A 147 12.97 -19.09 21.94
C PRO A 147 13.99 -18.75 20.84
N PRO A 148 15.30 -18.94 21.07
CA PRO A 148 16.31 -18.75 20.04
C PRO A 148 15.99 -19.56 18.77
N ASN A 149 16.29 -18.99 17.60
CA ASN A 149 16.02 -19.57 16.28
C ASN A 149 14.54 -19.74 15.91
N THR A 150 13.61 -19.09 16.62
CA THR A 150 12.22 -18.99 16.15
C THR A 150 12.21 -18.27 14.79
N PRO A 151 11.66 -18.89 13.72
CA PRO A 151 11.66 -18.30 12.38
C PRO A 151 10.71 -17.09 12.30
N ALA A 152 10.82 -16.34 11.21
CA ALA A 152 9.83 -15.35 10.79
C ALA A 152 9.51 -14.20 11.78
N LEU A 153 10.26 -14.02 12.87
CA LEU A 153 9.99 -12.96 13.84
C LEU A 153 9.97 -11.57 13.18
N LYS A 154 10.93 -11.31 12.28
CA LYS A 154 11.06 -10.06 11.51
C LYS A 154 10.23 -10.00 10.22
N ALA A 155 9.58 -11.10 9.86
CA ALA A 155 8.80 -11.19 8.63
C ALA A 155 7.35 -10.78 8.89
N TYR A 156 6.68 -10.24 7.89
CA TYR A 156 5.26 -9.95 7.94
C TYR A 156 4.62 -10.26 6.58
N TRP A 157 3.48 -10.95 6.62
CA TRP A 157 2.70 -11.27 5.44
C TRP A 157 1.28 -10.72 5.59
N GLU A 158 0.79 -10.03 4.56
CA GLU A 158 -0.57 -9.49 4.52
C GLU A 158 -1.25 -9.95 3.23
N SER A 159 -2.34 -10.69 3.35
CA SER A 159 -3.14 -11.09 2.18
C SER A 159 -3.86 -9.88 1.60
N VAL A 160 -3.65 -9.63 0.31
CA VAL A 160 -4.30 -8.54 -0.45
C VAL A 160 -5.29 -9.06 -1.48
N TYR A 161 -5.34 -10.37 -1.70
CA TYR A 161 -6.30 -11.02 -2.56
C TYR A 161 -6.39 -12.52 -2.24
N ASP A 162 -7.61 -13.05 -2.19
CA ASP A 162 -7.88 -14.47 -2.15
C ASP A 162 -8.97 -14.84 -3.18
N ARG A 163 -8.86 -16.03 -3.76
CA ARG A 163 -9.79 -16.54 -4.77
C ARG A 163 -11.24 -16.58 -4.30
N VAL A 164 -11.51 -16.66 -2.99
CA VAL A 164 -12.88 -16.60 -2.46
C VAL A 164 -13.60 -15.31 -2.81
N ASP A 165 -12.88 -14.21 -3.03
CA ASP A 165 -13.43 -12.90 -3.42
C ASP A 165 -13.75 -12.83 -4.93
N GLY A 166 -13.32 -13.84 -5.68
CA GLY A 166 -13.37 -13.88 -7.14
C GLY A 166 -12.67 -12.68 -7.79
N LEU A 167 -12.93 -12.45 -9.08
CA LEU A 167 -12.31 -11.34 -9.81
C LEU A 167 -12.76 -9.95 -9.34
N SER A 168 -13.79 -9.87 -8.49
CA SER A 168 -14.31 -8.61 -7.95
C SER A 168 -13.34 -7.95 -6.97
N GLY A 169 -12.49 -8.75 -6.30
CA GLY A 169 -11.44 -8.26 -5.40
C GLY A 169 -10.22 -7.66 -6.11
N LEU A 170 -10.16 -7.67 -7.44
CA LEU A 170 -9.03 -7.16 -8.21
C LEU A 170 -9.42 -5.96 -9.07
N SER A 171 -8.47 -5.06 -9.35
CA SER A 171 -8.56 -4.07 -10.42
C SER A 171 -8.03 -4.68 -11.73
N ASP A 172 -8.26 -4.04 -12.88
CA ASP A 172 -7.73 -4.58 -14.15
C ASP A 172 -6.20 -4.47 -14.20
N VAL A 173 -5.64 -3.49 -13.47
CA VAL A 173 -4.19 -3.34 -13.25
C VAL A 173 -3.66 -4.52 -12.45
N THR A 174 -4.21 -4.79 -11.25
CA THR A 174 -3.69 -5.85 -10.39
C THR A 174 -3.88 -7.23 -11.01
N LEU A 175 -5.01 -7.47 -11.69
CA LEU A 175 -5.21 -8.71 -12.47
C LEU A 175 -4.16 -8.88 -13.58
N THR A 176 -3.85 -7.82 -14.34
CA THR A 176 -2.79 -7.84 -15.36
C THR A 176 -1.43 -8.13 -14.75
N VAL A 177 -1.07 -7.44 -13.66
CA VAL A 177 0.23 -7.57 -13.02
C VAL A 177 0.41 -8.95 -12.38
N TYR A 178 -0.56 -9.42 -11.61
CA TYR A 178 -0.45 -10.71 -10.91
C TYR A 178 -0.43 -11.89 -11.88
N THR A 179 -1.17 -11.82 -13.00
CA THR A 179 -1.05 -12.83 -14.05
C THR A 179 0.30 -12.78 -14.77
N SER A 180 0.89 -11.60 -14.96
CA SER A 180 2.25 -11.46 -15.48
C SER A 180 3.31 -12.00 -14.51
N PHE A 181 3.16 -11.73 -13.22
CA PHE A 181 4.00 -12.30 -12.16
C PHE A 181 3.98 -13.83 -12.20
N SER A 182 2.79 -14.45 -12.34
CA SER A 182 2.67 -15.89 -12.58
C SER A 182 3.51 -16.33 -13.78
N ARG A 183 3.31 -15.73 -14.96
CA ARG A 183 4.03 -16.11 -16.19
C ARG A 183 5.55 -15.95 -16.06
N LEU A 184 6.02 -14.85 -15.49
CA LEU A 184 7.45 -14.59 -15.27
C LEU A 184 8.08 -15.61 -14.32
N GLY A 185 7.38 -15.98 -13.24
CA GLY A 185 7.80 -17.04 -12.32
C GLY A 185 8.00 -18.38 -13.01
N LEU A 186 7.02 -18.79 -13.83
CA LEU A 186 7.06 -20.05 -14.58
C LEU A 186 8.18 -20.05 -15.64
N GLN A 187 8.41 -18.94 -16.35
CA GLN A 187 9.51 -18.80 -17.30
C GLN A 187 10.89 -18.95 -16.64
N LYS A 188 11.06 -18.41 -15.42
CA LYS A 188 12.33 -18.58 -14.67
C LYS A 188 12.52 -20.03 -14.22
N GLY A 189 11.46 -20.70 -13.78
CA GLY A 189 11.49 -22.13 -13.45
C GLY A 189 12.00 -23.00 -14.60
N MET A 190 11.68 -22.62 -15.85
CA MET A 190 12.16 -23.28 -17.07
C MET A 190 13.65 -23.05 -17.37
N SER A 191 14.26 -22.00 -16.81
CA SER A 191 15.64 -21.59 -17.16
C SER A 191 16.72 -22.24 -16.28
N THR A 192 16.34 -23.06 -15.29
CA THR A 192 17.20 -23.45 -14.16
C THR A 192 17.51 -24.95 -13.98
N PRO A 193 16.86 -25.95 -14.63
CA PRO A 193 17.23 -27.35 -14.38
C PRO A 193 18.35 -27.86 -15.32
N PRO A 194 19.18 -28.82 -14.88
CA PRO A 194 20.05 -29.59 -15.78
C PRO A 194 19.23 -30.36 -16.82
N GLN A 195 19.78 -30.52 -18.03
CA GLN A 195 19.12 -31.01 -19.27
C GLN A 195 18.28 -32.31 -19.16
N ARG A 196 18.37 -33.09 -18.07
CA ARG A 196 17.60 -34.33 -17.86
C ARG A 196 16.22 -34.13 -17.19
N GLU A 197 15.98 -33.04 -16.48
CA GLU A 197 14.73 -32.81 -15.72
C GLU A 197 13.90 -31.60 -16.23
N GLU A 198 14.36 -30.95 -17.29
CA GLU A 198 13.74 -29.75 -17.88
C GLU A 198 12.25 -29.92 -18.22
N ARG A 199 11.84 -31.13 -18.63
CA ARG A 199 10.44 -31.42 -18.93
C ARG A 199 9.54 -31.51 -17.69
N LEU A 200 10.07 -31.98 -16.55
CA LEU A 200 9.32 -32.15 -15.30
C LEU A 200 9.08 -30.81 -14.58
N CYS A 201 9.88 -29.79 -14.90
CA CYS A 201 9.79 -28.44 -14.36
C CYS A 201 9.13 -27.44 -15.33
N ARG A 202 8.45 -27.94 -16.36
CA ARG A 202 7.67 -27.12 -17.29
C ARG A 202 6.21 -27.11 -16.86
N PHE A 203 5.67 -25.91 -16.66
CA PHE A 203 4.35 -25.69 -16.11
C PHE A 203 3.55 -24.75 -16.99
N GLU A 204 2.25 -25.01 -17.12
CA GLU A 204 1.29 -24.12 -17.77
C GLU A 204 0.34 -23.55 -16.71
N PRO A 205 0.12 -22.23 -16.68
CA PRO A 205 -0.78 -21.62 -15.70
C PRO A 205 -2.22 -22.07 -15.95
N ARG A 206 -2.94 -22.40 -14.87
CA ARG A 206 -4.36 -22.76 -14.91
C ARG A 206 -5.19 -21.64 -14.28
N GLY A 207 -5.93 -20.90 -15.11
CA GLY A 207 -6.79 -19.81 -14.65
C GLY A 207 -6.00 -18.61 -14.13
N PHE A 208 -6.56 -17.94 -13.13
CA PHE A 208 -5.98 -16.75 -12.49
C PHE A 208 -5.21 -17.12 -11.21
N PRO A 209 -4.40 -16.19 -10.65
CA PRO A 209 -3.82 -16.38 -9.33
C PRO A 209 -4.86 -16.75 -8.28
N SER A 210 -4.45 -17.61 -7.35
CA SER A 210 -5.29 -18.11 -6.25
C SER A 210 -5.26 -17.18 -5.05
N SER A 211 -4.09 -16.63 -4.70
CA SER A 211 -3.95 -15.64 -3.64
C SER A 211 -2.71 -14.78 -3.87
N VAL A 212 -2.71 -13.59 -3.28
CA VAL A 212 -1.58 -12.67 -3.33
C VAL A 212 -1.33 -12.07 -1.95
N HIS A 213 -0.07 -12.10 -1.52
CA HIS A 213 0.36 -11.50 -0.25
C HIS A 213 1.39 -10.39 -0.51
N LEU A 214 1.34 -9.33 0.30
CA LEU A 214 2.49 -8.47 0.53
C LEU A 214 3.46 -9.20 1.46
N TYR A 215 4.75 -9.11 1.16
CA TYR A 215 5.81 -9.64 2.03
C TYR A 215 6.71 -8.51 2.49
N PHE A 216 6.87 -8.39 3.81
CA PHE A 216 7.83 -7.49 4.43
C PHE A 216 8.83 -8.30 5.27
N TYR A 217 10.06 -7.79 5.32
CA TYR A 217 11.10 -8.32 6.19
C TYR A 217 11.87 -7.15 6.79
N ASP A 218 11.97 -7.12 8.12
CA ASP A 218 12.66 -6.07 8.87
C ASP A 218 12.15 -4.67 8.50
N ASP A 219 10.83 -4.48 8.47
CA ASP A 219 10.12 -3.25 8.08
C ASP A 219 10.35 -2.75 6.64
N HIS A 220 10.91 -3.59 5.76
CA HIS A 220 11.09 -3.28 4.35
C HIS A 220 10.19 -4.15 3.47
N PHE A 221 9.50 -3.51 2.53
CA PHE A 221 8.71 -4.20 1.52
C PHE A 221 9.61 -5.04 0.60
N GLN A 222 9.40 -6.34 0.58
CA GLN A 222 10.17 -7.32 -0.20
C GLN A 222 9.48 -7.71 -1.52
N GLY A 223 8.22 -7.33 -1.70
CA GLY A 223 7.46 -7.60 -2.91
C GLY A 223 6.17 -8.39 -2.67
N TYR A 224 5.70 -9.04 -3.74
CA TYR A 224 4.47 -9.83 -3.73
C TYR A 224 4.77 -11.32 -3.77
N LEU A 225 3.97 -12.10 -3.04
CA LEU A 225 3.93 -13.56 -3.15
C LEU A 225 2.65 -13.94 -3.86
N VAL A 226 2.77 -14.63 -5.00
CA VAL A 226 1.63 -14.99 -5.85
C VAL A 226 1.50 -16.51 -5.89
N ILE A 227 0.40 -17.03 -5.35
CA ILE A 227 0.07 -18.45 -5.47
C ILE A 227 -0.71 -18.68 -6.77
N GLN A 228 -0.23 -19.60 -7.61
CA GLN A 228 -0.81 -19.94 -8.90
C GLN A 228 -1.02 -21.45 -9.02
N GLU A 229 -2.23 -21.86 -9.40
CA GLU A 229 -2.47 -23.23 -9.87
C GLU A 229 -1.85 -23.42 -11.26
N VAL A 230 -1.15 -24.54 -11.45
CA VAL A 230 -0.46 -24.86 -12.70
C VAL A 230 -0.72 -26.31 -13.09
N GLN A 231 -0.54 -26.62 -14.37
CA GLN A 231 -0.49 -27.99 -14.87
C GLN A 231 0.95 -28.33 -15.28
N ASN A 232 1.49 -29.42 -14.73
CA ASN A 232 2.79 -29.94 -15.15
C ASN A 232 2.70 -30.51 -16.57
N SER A 233 3.53 -30.02 -17.49
CA SER A 233 3.45 -30.42 -18.90
C SER A 233 3.81 -31.89 -19.13
N ALA A 234 4.66 -32.48 -18.28
CA ALA A 234 5.10 -33.87 -18.42
C ALA A 234 4.13 -34.86 -17.77
N THR A 235 3.69 -34.60 -16.53
CA THR A 235 2.82 -35.52 -15.78
C THR A 235 1.33 -35.25 -15.97
N ARG A 236 0.98 -34.08 -16.51
CA ARG A 236 -0.40 -33.57 -16.64
C ARG A 236 -1.14 -33.38 -15.31
N GLN A 237 -0.43 -33.48 -14.18
CA GLN A 237 -0.99 -33.26 -12.86
C GLN A 237 -1.11 -31.76 -12.56
N ALA A 238 -2.13 -31.41 -11.78
CA ALA A 238 -2.28 -30.06 -11.26
C ALA A 238 -1.41 -29.90 -10.01
N GLU A 239 -0.65 -28.80 -9.97
CA GLU A 239 0.21 -28.42 -8.86
C GLU A 239 -0.10 -26.97 -8.46
N SER A 240 0.34 -26.54 -7.28
CA SER A 240 0.24 -25.15 -6.84
C SER A 240 1.63 -24.64 -6.49
N LEU A 241 2.00 -23.52 -7.09
CA LEU A 241 3.30 -22.89 -6.90
C LEU A 241 3.10 -21.52 -6.28
N GLU A 242 4.04 -21.10 -5.43
CA GLU A 242 4.13 -19.72 -4.96
C GLU A 242 5.37 -19.04 -5.54
N ILE A 243 5.15 -17.83 -6.05
CA ILE A 243 6.14 -17.03 -6.77
C ILE A 243 6.41 -15.77 -5.97
N TRP A 244 7.67 -15.55 -5.57
CA TRP A 244 8.10 -14.30 -4.96
C TRP A 244 8.59 -13.32 -6.01
N MET A 245 7.84 -12.25 -6.21
CA MET A 245 8.16 -11.13 -7.10
C MET A 245 8.67 -9.95 -6.29
N MET A 246 9.95 -9.61 -6.46
CA MET A 246 10.64 -8.52 -5.77
C MET A 246 10.78 -7.29 -6.68
N PRO A 247 10.52 -6.07 -6.19
CA PRO A 247 10.75 -4.85 -6.97
C PRO A 247 12.24 -4.57 -7.17
N ARG A 248 12.59 -3.93 -8.28
CA ARG A 248 13.93 -3.43 -8.60
C ARG A 248 13.99 -1.94 -8.35
N GLY A 249 15.00 -1.49 -7.61
CA GLY A 249 15.23 -0.06 -7.40
C GLY A 249 15.55 0.67 -8.71
N THR A 250 14.90 1.81 -8.94
CA THR A 250 15.07 2.63 -10.16
C THR A 250 15.64 4.02 -9.88
N LEU A 251 15.80 4.40 -8.61
CA LEU A 251 16.35 5.68 -8.20
C LEU A 251 17.82 5.82 -8.62
N LYS A 252 18.13 6.93 -9.30
CA LYS A 252 19.50 7.36 -9.60
C LYS A 252 19.69 8.75 -9.04
N LEU A 253 20.52 8.87 -8.00
CA LEU A 253 20.93 10.17 -7.46
C LEU A 253 22.13 10.70 -8.24
N ALA A 254 22.13 12.00 -8.54
CA ALA A 254 23.28 12.62 -9.19
C ALA A 254 24.45 12.75 -8.20
N ALA A 255 25.66 12.42 -8.67
CA ALA A 255 26.89 12.61 -7.91
C ALA A 255 27.33 14.07 -7.99
N HIS A 256 27.10 14.85 -6.94
CA HIS A 256 27.55 16.25 -6.91
C HIS A 256 28.97 16.39 -6.35
N GLY A 257 29.87 16.92 -7.19
CA GLY A 257 31.14 17.48 -6.76
C GLY A 257 30.94 18.95 -6.33
N LYS A 258 30.84 19.19 -5.02
CA LYS A 258 30.94 20.48 -4.26
C LYS A 258 29.68 20.99 -3.56
N GLN A 259 28.46 20.61 -3.93
CA GLN A 259 27.23 21.00 -3.22
C GLN A 259 26.56 19.78 -2.59
N THR A 260 26.07 19.90 -1.35
CA THR A 260 25.37 18.82 -0.64
C THR A 260 23.98 18.64 -1.25
N ASN A 261 23.79 17.54 -1.99
CA ASN A 261 22.47 17.15 -2.47
C ASN A 261 21.56 16.83 -1.27
N ARG A 262 20.50 17.65 -1.07
CA ARG A 262 19.51 17.40 0.00
C ARG A 262 18.57 16.25 -0.33
N LEU A 263 18.43 15.87 -1.62
CA LEU A 263 17.52 14.81 -2.03
C LEU A 263 18.03 13.46 -1.52
N GLN A 264 17.21 12.80 -0.69
CA GLN A 264 17.49 11.46 -0.18
C GLN A 264 16.75 10.36 -0.94
N ASN A 265 15.52 10.65 -1.39
CA ASN A 265 14.70 9.70 -2.15
C ASN A 265 13.77 10.45 -3.12
N LEU A 266 13.45 9.80 -4.24
CA LEU A 266 12.47 10.25 -5.23
C LEU A 266 11.65 9.03 -5.68
N GLU A 267 10.36 9.06 -5.38
CA GLU A 267 9.46 7.94 -5.61
C GLU A 267 8.18 8.42 -6.30
N VAL A 268 7.60 7.55 -7.13
CA VAL A 268 6.30 7.78 -7.76
C VAL A 268 5.38 6.64 -7.39
N GLY A 269 4.20 6.99 -6.89
CA GLY A 269 3.20 6.02 -6.47
C GLY A 269 1.79 6.59 -6.51
N THR A 270 0.84 5.80 -6.01
CA THR A 270 -0.55 6.21 -5.79
C THR A 270 -0.91 5.99 -4.34
N GLU A 271 -2.03 6.56 -3.89
CA GLU A 271 -2.53 6.40 -2.52
C GLU A 271 -1.52 6.88 -1.46
N TRP A 272 -1.00 8.09 -1.66
CA TRP A 272 -0.15 8.75 -0.67
C TRP A 272 -0.89 8.93 0.65
N ASP A 273 -0.36 8.35 1.71
CA ASP A 273 -0.79 8.56 3.08
C ASP A 273 0.02 9.72 3.69
N PRO A 274 -0.56 10.93 3.84
CA PRO A 274 0.16 12.08 4.40
C PRO A 274 0.41 11.96 5.91
N LYS A 275 -0.31 11.07 6.61
CA LYS A 275 -0.16 10.85 8.05
C LYS A 275 1.10 10.02 8.31
N GLU A 276 1.27 8.93 7.58
CA GLU A 276 2.43 8.02 7.72
C GLU A 276 3.55 8.28 6.71
N ARG A 277 3.32 9.16 5.72
CA ARG A 277 4.29 9.61 4.71
C ARG A 277 4.82 8.45 3.85
N ILE A 278 3.91 7.62 3.36
CA ILE A 278 4.18 6.46 2.51
C ILE A 278 3.08 6.29 1.46
N PHE A 279 3.36 5.58 0.36
CA PHE A 279 2.33 5.13 -0.58
C PHE A 279 1.70 3.82 -0.10
N ARG A 280 0.36 3.76 -0.02
CA ARG A 280 -0.36 2.52 0.34
C ARG A 280 -0.40 1.50 -0.80
N ASN A 281 -0.24 1.94 -2.04
CA ASN A 281 0.12 1.07 -3.15
C ASN A 281 1.62 0.73 -3.09
N PHE A 282 2.00 -0.19 -2.19
CA PHE A 282 3.40 -0.54 -1.88
C PHE A 282 4.23 -0.97 -3.11
N GLY A 283 3.60 -1.64 -4.07
CA GLY A 283 4.25 -2.07 -5.31
C GLY A 283 4.34 -0.99 -6.39
N GLY A 284 3.71 0.18 -6.20
CA GLY A 284 3.62 1.20 -7.25
C GLY A 284 2.98 0.64 -8.53
N LEU A 285 1.97 -0.22 -8.40
CA LEU A 285 1.27 -0.81 -9.54
C LEU A 285 0.34 0.23 -10.15
N ILE A 286 0.77 0.87 -11.25
CA ILE A 286 0.10 2.01 -11.88
C ILE A 286 -0.43 1.61 -13.26
N GLY A 287 -1.73 1.83 -13.49
CA GLY A 287 -2.40 1.67 -14.77
C GLY A 287 -2.56 2.98 -15.56
N PRO A 288 -3.10 2.91 -16.79
CA PRO A 288 -3.29 4.07 -17.66
C PRO A 288 -4.23 5.15 -17.09
N PHE A 289 -5.08 4.82 -16.13
CA PHE A 289 -6.06 5.75 -15.56
C PHE A 289 -5.76 6.24 -14.16
N ASP A 290 -4.69 5.73 -13.57
CA ASP A 290 -4.27 6.16 -12.25
C ASP A 290 -3.71 7.59 -12.28
N GLU A 291 -3.72 8.24 -11.12
CA GLU A 291 -3.20 9.58 -10.93
C GLU A 291 -1.92 9.51 -10.09
N PRO A 292 -0.75 9.33 -10.71
CA PRO A 292 0.50 9.17 -9.99
C PRO A 292 0.89 10.46 -9.27
N VAL A 293 1.53 10.28 -8.11
CA VAL A 293 2.07 11.35 -7.27
C VAL A 293 3.58 11.17 -7.20
N ALA A 294 4.33 12.25 -7.42
CA ALA A 294 5.77 12.25 -7.16
C ALA A 294 6.03 12.75 -5.74
N MET A 295 6.72 11.93 -4.94
CA MET A 295 7.18 12.27 -3.60
C MET A 295 8.70 12.41 -3.58
N GLN A 296 9.18 13.42 -2.86
CA GLN A 296 10.60 13.65 -2.62
C GLN A 296 10.86 13.66 -1.12
N LYS A 297 11.90 12.94 -0.70
CA LYS A 297 12.42 12.96 0.68
C LYS A 297 13.69 13.81 0.72
N TRP A 298 13.77 14.68 1.70
CA TRP A 298 14.83 15.67 1.83
C TRP A 298 15.54 15.56 3.18
N ALA A 299 16.86 15.73 3.16
CA ALA A 299 17.64 16.07 4.35
C ALA A 299 17.39 17.53 4.75
N ARG A 300 17.61 17.88 6.02
CA ARG A 300 17.61 19.29 6.45
C ARG A 300 18.77 20.05 5.81
N GLY A 301 18.57 21.33 5.52
CA GLY A 301 19.59 22.16 4.87
C GLY A 301 19.05 23.52 4.42
N PRO A 302 19.79 24.31 3.62
CA PRO A 302 19.31 25.60 3.14
C PRO A 302 18.07 25.47 2.24
N ASN A 303 17.23 26.50 2.21
CA ASN A 303 16.11 26.56 1.27
C ASN A 303 16.62 26.41 -0.17
N LEU A 304 15.89 25.65 -0.98
CA LEU A 304 16.18 25.51 -2.40
C LEU A 304 14.89 25.47 -3.22
N THR A 305 15.02 25.77 -4.50
CA THR A 305 13.97 25.53 -5.49
C THR A 305 14.43 24.42 -6.41
N ALA A 306 13.57 23.41 -6.61
CA ALA A 306 13.82 22.31 -7.51
C ALA A 306 12.76 22.26 -8.61
N THR A 307 13.17 21.97 -9.83
CA THR A 307 12.29 21.78 -10.98
C THR A 307 12.01 20.29 -11.15
N VAL A 308 10.74 19.91 -11.13
CA VAL A 308 10.27 18.55 -11.42
C VAL A 308 9.86 18.48 -12.90
N VAL A 309 10.29 17.43 -13.59
CA VAL A 309 9.91 17.18 -14.98
C VAL A 309 9.41 15.75 -15.14
N TRP A 310 8.20 15.61 -15.70
CA TRP A 310 7.58 14.32 -16.02
C TRP A 310 7.75 14.03 -17.51
N ILE A 311 8.34 12.88 -17.83
CA ILE A 311 8.66 12.48 -19.20
C ILE A 311 8.01 11.13 -19.48
N ASP A 312 7.22 11.08 -20.55
CA ASP A 312 6.52 9.86 -20.97
C ASP A 312 7.46 8.87 -21.72
N PRO A 313 6.99 7.64 -22.02
CA PRO A 313 7.80 6.61 -22.67
C PRO A 313 8.26 6.94 -24.10
N THR A 314 7.72 7.99 -24.70
CA THR A 314 8.07 8.50 -26.04
C THR A 314 8.82 9.84 -25.99
N TYR A 315 9.29 10.22 -24.80
CA TYR A 315 10.00 11.47 -24.53
C TYR A 315 9.15 12.75 -24.67
N VAL A 316 7.82 12.62 -24.60
CA VAL A 316 6.94 13.78 -24.45
C VAL A 316 7.06 14.26 -23.01
N ILE A 317 7.47 15.52 -22.84
CA ILE A 317 7.42 16.20 -21.54
C ILE A 317 5.95 16.47 -21.18
N ALA A 318 5.43 15.70 -20.24
CA ALA A 318 4.03 15.73 -19.83
C ALA A 318 3.71 16.95 -18.95
N THR A 319 4.62 17.30 -18.04
CA THR A 319 4.52 18.52 -17.23
C THR A 319 5.88 18.91 -16.67
N SER A 320 6.04 20.19 -16.34
CA SER A 320 7.17 20.71 -15.57
C SER A 320 6.71 21.79 -14.61
N TYR A 321 7.21 21.75 -13.38
CA TYR A 321 6.87 22.72 -12.34
C TYR A 321 8.00 22.85 -11.32
N ASP A 322 8.09 24.01 -10.70
CA ASP A 322 9.03 24.28 -9.62
C ASP A 322 8.38 24.01 -8.26
N ILE A 323 9.17 23.48 -7.33
CA ILE A 323 8.80 23.32 -5.92
C ILE A 323 9.80 24.06 -5.04
N THR A 324 9.29 24.75 -4.02
CA THR A 324 10.09 25.35 -2.96
C THR A 324 10.28 24.35 -1.84
N VAL A 325 11.53 24.12 -1.44
CA VAL A 325 11.90 23.17 -0.38
C VAL A 325 12.49 23.96 0.78
N ASP A 326 11.70 24.11 1.84
CA ASP A 326 12.12 24.79 3.06
C ASP A 326 13.23 24.02 3.80
N ALA A 327 13.91 24.72 4.71
CA ALA A 327 15.06 24.18 5.41
C ALA A 327 14.76 22.94 6.26
N GLU A 328 13.57 22.93 6.86
CA GLU A 328 13.05 21.85 7.71
C GLU A 328 12.11 20.89 6.97
N ALA A 329 11.90 21.08 5.66
CA ALA A 329 11.06 20.19 4.88
C ALA A 329 11.71 18.80 4.80
N GLU A 330 11.00 17.78 5.28
CA GLU A 330 11.42 16.38 5.18
C GLU A 330 10.81 15.68 3.96
N PHE A 331 9.59 16.07 3.58
CA PHE A 331 8.85 15.49 2.46
C PHE A 331 8.13 16.58 1.66
N THR A 332 8.21 16.49 0.35
CA THR A 332 7.34 17.23 -0.58
C THR A 332 6.66 16.23 -1.50
N GLN A 333 5.43 16.55 -1.93
CA GLN A 333 4.70 15.72 -2.88
C GLN A 333 3.79 16.58 -3.74
N TYR A 334 3.57 16.15 -4.98
CA TYR A 334 2.60 16.77 -5.87
C TYR A 334 2.00 15.75 -6.83
N LYS A 335 0.70 15.88 -7.06
CA LYS A 335 -0.09 15.10 -8.02
C LYS A 335 -0.42 16.00 -9.22
N PRO A 336 0.31 15.90 -10.34
CA PRO A 336 0.01 16.71 -11.50
C PRO A 336 -1.33 16.30 -12.15
N PRO A 337 -2.13 17.24 -12.66
CA PRO A 337 -3.43 16.96 -13.27
C PRO A 337 -3.25 16.48 -14.72
N LEU A 338 -2.60 15.34 -14.93
CA LEU A 338 -2.32 14.81 -16.26
C LEU A 338 -3.59 14.27 -16.94
N ASN A 339 -3.77 14.64 -18.22
CA ASN A 339 -4.79 14.05 -19.07
C ASN A 339 -4.55 12.54 -19.24
N ARG A 340 -5.65 11.79 -19.34
CA ARG A 340 -5.68 10.33 -19.40
C ARG A 340 -6.26 9.83 -20.73
N PRO A 341 -5.98 8.58 -21.12
CA PRO A 341 -5.12 7.62 -20.43
C PRO A 341 -3.62 7.98 -20.51
N LEU A 342 -2.85 7.69 -19.47
CA LEU A 342 -1.40 7.75 -19.50
C LEU A 342 -0.87 6.70 -20.48
N ARG A 343 0.09 7.06 -21.32
CA ARG A 343 0.73 6.12 -22.24
C ARG A 343 1.43 5.00 -21.45
N PRO A 344 1.12 3.71 -21.70
CA PRO A 344 1.83 2.62 -21.05
C PRO A 344 3.32 2.58 -21.43
N GLY A 345 4.15 2.18 -20.48
CA GLY A 345 5.59 2.07 -20.63
C GLY A 345 6.35 2.74 -19.49
N VAL A 346 7.65 2.92 -19.71
CA VAL A 346 8.56 3.47 -18.70
C VAL A 346 8.49 4.99 -18.71
N TRP A 347 7.95 5.55 -17.65
CA TRP A 347 7.97 6.98 -17.38
C TRP A 347 9.20 7.35 -16.59
N THR A 348 9.68 8.58 -16.78
CA THR A 348 10.85 9.12 -16.08
C THR A 348 10.49 10.43 -15.42
N ILE A 349 10.81 10.55 -14.12
CA ILE A 349 10.77 11.80 -13.37
C ILE A 349 12.19 12.27 -13.15
N ARG A 350 12.46 13.51 -13.55
CA ARG A 350 13.73 14.19 -13.26
C ARG A 350 13.50 15.32 -12.28
N LEU A 351 14.40 15.42 -11.32
CA LEU A 351 14.48 16.54 -10.40
C LEU A 351 15.76 17.31 -10.70
N LEU A 352 15.63 18.62 -10.91
CA LEU A 352 16.71 19.50 -11.34
C LEU A 352 16.84 20.68 -10.38
N GLN A 353 18.04 21.22 -10.23
CA GLN A 353 18.29 22.50 -9.57
C GLN A 353 19.10 23.38 -10.51
N PHE A 354 18.54 24.52 -10.92
CA PHE A 354 19.17 25.40 -11.93
C PHE A 354 19.57 24.63 -13.21
N TRP A 355 18.71 23.71 -13.65
CA TRP A 355 18.94 22.80 -14.80
C TRP A 355 20.02 21.74 -14.63
N GLU A 356 20.67 21.65 -13.46
CA GLU A 356 21.55 20.54 -13.09
C GLU A 356 20.76 19.38 -12.46
N PRO A 357 20.96 18.12 -12.87
CA PRO A 357 20.27 16.96 -12.29
C PRO A 357 20.58 16.77 -10.81
N LEU A 358 19.53 16.70 -9.97
CA LEU A 358 19.61 16.26 -8.57
C LEU A 358 19.36 14.76 -8.44
N GLY A 359 18.43 14.23 -9.22
CA GLY A 359 18.06 12.83 -9.21
C GLY A 359 17.02 12.49 -10.28
N GLU A 360 16.94 11.20 -10.60
CA GLU A 360 16.01 10.64 -11.56
C GLU A 360 15.38 9.38 -10.96
N SER A 361 14.09 9.17 -11.23
CA SER A 361 13.39 7.95 -10.89
C SER A 361 12.51 7.52 -12.04
N GLN A 362 12.28 6.23 -12.19
CA GLN A 362 11.44 5.65 -13.24
C GLN A 362 10.32 4.84 -12.63
N PHE A 363 9.15 4.88 -13.27
CA PHE A 363 7.99 4.07 -12.91
C PHE A 363 7.33 3.49 -14.16
N LEU A 364 6.56 2.42 -13.98
CA LEU A 364 5.87 1.73 -15.06
C LEU A 364 4.39 2.08 -15.03
N VAL A 365 3.88 2.63 -16.13
CA VAL A 365 2.44 2.56 -16.44
C VAL A 365 2.20 1.24 -17.17
N VAL A 366 1.51 0.31 -16.51
CA VAL A 366 1.37 -1.08 -16.95
C VAL A 366 0.48 -1.15 -18.21
N PRO A 367 0.95 -1.79 -19.30
CA PRO A 367 0.08 -2.11 -20.42
C PRO A 367 -0.95 -3.17 -19.99
N GLN A 368 -2.21 -2.77 -19.85
CA GLN A 368 -3.26 -3.66 -19.36
C GLN A 368 -3.64 -4.72 -20.39
N THR A 369 -3.70 -5.99 -19.97
CA THR A 369 -4.17 -7.12 -20.79
C THR A 369 -5.67 -7.38 -20.60
N PHE A 370 -6.28 -6.76 -19.57
CA PHE A 370 -7.69 -6.87 -19.24
C PHE A 370 -8.37 -5.51 -19.25
N ASN A 371 -9.65 -5.49 -19.65
CA ASN A 371 -10.56 -4.36 -19.47
C ASN A 371 -11.90 -4.90 -18.99
N HIS A 372 -12.44 -4.37 -17.89
CA HIS A 372 -13.62 -4.89 -17.21
C HIS A 372 -13.50 -6.40 -16.91
N LYS A 373 -12.33 -6.84 -16.43
CA LYS A 373 -12.00 -8.26 -16.15
C LYS A 373 -12.05 -9.19 -17.36
N GLN A 374 -12.14 -8.66 -18.58
CA GLN A 374 -12.15 -9.46 -19.81
C GLN A 374 -10.85 -9.23 -20.60
N PRO A 375 -10.30 -10.25 -21.27
CA PRO A 375 -9.13 -10.08 -22.13
C PRO A 375 -9.38 -9.03 -23.21
N LEU A 376 -8.38 -8.16 -23.44
CA LEU A 376 -8.48 -7.07 -24.40
C LEU A 376 -8.66 -7.60 -25.84
N ARG A 377 -9.66 -7.08 -26.55
CA ARG A 377 -9.95 -7.41 -27.96
C ARG A 377 -9.46 -6.30 -28.90
N LYS A 378 -9.25 -6.63 -30.19
CA LYS A 378 -8.64 -5.70 -31.18
C LYS A 378 -9.39 -4.38 -31.33
N ASP A 379 -10.72 -4.40 -31.18
CA ASP A 379 -11.57 -3.22 -31.41
C ASP A 379 -11.84 -2.42 -30.13
N ASP A 380 -11.67 -3.03 -28.95
CA ASP A 380 -12.09 -2.46 -27.66
C ASP A 380 -10.96 -1.78 -26.88
N GLY A 381 -9.69 -1.93 -27.32
CA GLY A 381 -8.52 -1.63 -26.49
C GLY A 381 -7.53 -0.60 -27.03
N LYS A 382 -7.64 -0.17 -28.30
CA LYS A 382 -6.64 0.72 -28.94
C LYS A 382 -6.45 2.02 -28.18
N TRP A 383 -7.55 2.59 -27.68
CA TRP A 383 -7.56 3.85 -26.97
C TRP A 383 -6.86 3.76 -25.60
N LEU A 384 -6.89 2.59 -24.95
CA LEU A 384 -6.33 2.36 -23.61
C LEU A 384 -4.81 2.52 -23.56
N HIS A 385 -4.13 2.20 -24.67
CA HIS A 385 -2.66 2.24 -24.76
C HIS A 385 -2.13 3.39 -25.62
N ALA A 386 -2.99 4.24 -26.18
CA ALA A 386 -2.60 5.31 -27.11
C ALA A 386 -1.92 6.52 -26.42
N GLY A 387 -2.19 6.72 -25.13
CA GLY A 387 -1.91 8.00 -24.45
C GLY A 387 -3.08 8.98 -24.59
N PRO A 388 -2.94 10.21 -24.08
CA PRO A 388 -4.01 11.20 -24.16
C PRO A 388 -4.21 11.67 -25.60
N PRO A 389 -5.41 12.17 -25.95
CA PRO A 389 -5.65 12.80 -27.25
C PRO A 389 -4.56 13.83 -27.58
N HIS A 390 -4.11 13.85 -28.84
CA HIS A 390 -3.07 14.75 -29.34
C HIS A 390 -1.69 14.69 -28.64
N ASN A 391 -1.46 13.73 -27.73
CA ASN A 391 -0.29 13.67 -26.85
C ASN A 391 -0.20 14.84 -25.86
N GLU A 392 -1.33 15.45 -25.54
CA GLU A 392 -1.39 16.61 -24.65
C GLU A 392 -1.78 16.16 -23.25
N TYR A 393 -0.79 16.07 -22.36
CA TYR A 393 -1.01 15.74 -20.95
C TYR A 393 -1.48 16.94 -20.11
N MET A 394 -1.25 18.16 -20.60
CA MET A 394 -1.60 19.44 -19.96
C MET A 394 -1.91 20.46 -21.07
N ASP A 395 -2.68 21.50 -20.74
CA ASP A 395 -2.93 22.61 -21.68
C ASP A 395 -1.64 23.38 -22.04
N GLN A 396 -0.66 23.37 -21.13
CA GLN A 396 0.65 23.98 -21.34
C GLN A 396 1.60 23.03 -22.08
N ASN A 397 2.29 23.57 -23.09
CA ASN A 397 3.27 22.83 -23.88
C ASN A 397 4.70 23.02 -23.32
N PHE A 398 5.34 21.92 -22.93
CA PHE A 398 6.68 21.90 -22.36
C PHE A 398 7.77 21.37 -23.31
N GLN A 399 7.45 21.08 -24.58
CA GLN A 399 8.40 20.46 -25.51
C GLN A 399 9.64 21.33 -25.81
N GLY A 400 9.57 22.64 -25.59
CA GLY A 400 10.74 23.53 -25.70
C GLY A 400 11.90 23.15 -24.77
N LEU A 401 11.63 22.42 -23.68
CA LEU A 401 12.64 21.94 -22.74
C LEU A 401 13.39 20.70 -23.25
N ALA A 402 12.94 20.03 -24.32
CA ALA A 402 13.53 18.78 -24.79
C ALA A 402 15.02 18.93 -25.17
N GLY A 403 15.40 20.07 -25.77
CA GLY A 403 16.78 20.37 -26.11
C GLY A 403 17.66 20.58 -24.87
N ILE A 404 17.14 21.26 -23.85
CA ILE A 404 17.84 21.51 -22.58
C ILE A 404 18.06 20.19 -21.84
N LEU A 405 17.06 19.32 -21.84
CA LEU A 405 17.09 18.02 -21.16
C LEU A 405 17.80 16.91 -21.94
N SER A 406 18.35 17.24 -23.12
CA SER A 406 19.04 16.30 -24.02
C SER A 406 18.21 15.04 -24.31
N LEU A 407 16.91 15.21 -24.58
CA LEU A 407 16.01 14.07 -24.82
C LEU A 407 16.26 13.45 -26.21
N PRO A 408 16.15 12.10 -26.36
CA PRO A 408 16.28 11.43 -27.65
C PRO A 408 15.23 11.87 -28.68
N ARG A 409 15.51 11.61 -29.97
CA ARG A 409 14.59 11.92 -31.08
C ARG A 409 13.29 11.12 -30.96
N LEU A 410 12.15 11.81 -31.02
CA LEU A 410 10.82 11.23 -30.78
C LEU A 410 10.34 10.20 -31.82
N GLU A 411 10.84 10.22 -33.06
CA GLU A 411 10.21 9.51 -34.18
C GLU A 411 10.20 7.98 -34.06
N GLU A 412 11.30 7.38 -33.60
CA GLU A 412 11.38 5.92 -33.45
C GLU A 412 10.48 5.43 -32.31
N SER A 413 10.49 6.13 -31.17
CA SER A 413 9.65 5.82 -30.02
C SER A 413 8.16 6.00 -30.32
N LYS A 414 7.78 7.01 -31.11
CA LYS A 414 6.39 7.21 -31.55
C LYS A 414 5.89 6.07 -32.43
N ARG A 415 6.70 5.59 -33.38
CA ARG A 415 6.34 4.43 -34.23
C ARG A 415 6.17 3.16 -33.40
N ALA A 416 7.10 2.90 -32.49
CA ALA A 416 7.01 1.76 -31.58
C ALA A 416 5.75 1.83 -30.70
N SER A 417 5.44 3.02 -30.16
CA SER A 417 4.23 3.24 -29.37
C SER A 417 2.95 2.99 -30.19
N HIS A 418 2.89 3.44 -31.45
CA HIS A 418 1.72 3.18 -32.29
C HIS A 418 1.51 1.68 -32.56
N HIS A 419 2.58 0.93 -32.79
CA HIS A 419 2.51 -0.53 -32.92
C HIS A 419 1.97 -1.19 -31.64
N HIS A 420 2.41 -0.74 -30.46
CA HIS A 420 1.93 -1.28 -29.18
C HIS A 420 0.42 -1.12 -28.98
N THR A 421 -0.20 -0.05 -29.51
CA THR A 421 -1.67 0.16 -29.40
C THR A 421 -2.52 -0.91 -30.10
N GLN A 422 -1.91 -1.68 -31.01
CA GLN A 422 -2.62 -2.70 -31.79
C GLN A 422 -2.43 -4.12 -31.23
N LEU A 423 -1.61 -4.27 -30.19
CA LEU A 423 -1.30 -5.57 -29.61
C LEU A 423 -2.47 -6.10 -28.79
N VAL A 424 -2.75 -7.39 -28.95
CA VAL A 424 -3.73 -8.16 -28.16
C VAL A 424 -3.21 -9.59 -27.96
N GLY A 425 -3.84 -10.33 -27.05
CA GLY A 425 -3.49 -11.74 -26.76
C GLY A 425 -2.01 -11.91 -26.41
N GLN A 426 -1.37 -12.97 -26.92
CA GLN A 426 0.00 -13.31 -26.57
C GLN A 426 1.02 -12.19 -26.85
N ALA A 427 0.82 -11.41 -27.92
CA ALA A 427 1.74 -10.32 -28.25
C ALA A 427 1.68 -9.18 -27.21
N LEU A 428 0.48 -8.89 -26.69
CA LEU A 428 0.28 -7.93 -25.59
C LEU A 428 0.82 -8.49 -24.27
N GLU A 429 0.61 -9.76 -23.98
CA GLU A 429 1.19 -10.42 -22.80
C GLU A 429 2.72 -10.35 -22.82
N ASN A 430 3.36 -10.63 -23.96
CA ASN A 430 4.81 -10.55 -24.10
C ASN A 430 5.34 -9.13 -23.89
N TRP A 431 4.64 -8.11 -24.41
CA TRP A 431 5.00 -6.71 -24.14
C TRP A 431 4.83 -6.35 -22.66
N THR A 432 3.77 -6.84 -22.03
CA THR A 432 3.48 -6.65 -20.60
C THR A 432 4.57 -7.28 -19.72
N ASP A 433 4.89 -8.56 -19.95
CA ASP A 433 5.90 -9.31 -19.21
C ASP A 433 7.29 -8.69 -19.40
N SER A 434 7.63 -8.25 -20.62
CA SER A 434 8.88 -7.52 -20.90
C SER A 434 8.94 -6.17 -20.20
N SER A 435 7.80 -5.48 -20.04
CA SER A 435 7.75 -4.19 -19.36
C SER A 435 7.86 -4.37 -17.84
N ILE A 436 7.15 -5.34 -17.27
CA ILE A 436 7.15 -5.64 -15.83
C ILE A 436 8.52 -6.16 -15.39
N SER A 437 9.16 -7.04 -16.17
CA SER A 437 10.49 -7.59 -15.84
C SER A 437 11.63 -6.57 -15.79
N LYS A 438 11.40 -5.33 -16.25
CA LYS A 438 12.35 -4.21 -16.03
C LYS A 438 12.34 -3.71 -14.59
N PHE A 439 11.18 -3.76 -13.93
CA PHE A 439 10.94 -3.25 -12.58
C PHE A 439 10.79 -4.34 -11.54
N TRP A 440 10.65 -5.59 -11.96
CA TRP A 440 10.40 -6.72 -11.07
C TRP A 440 11.31 -7.90 -11.41
N ALA A 441 11.68 -8.67 -10.39
CA ALA A 441 12.44 -9.90 -10.53
C ALA A 441 11.75 -11.03 -9.76
N VAL A 442 11.77 -12.22 -10.34
CA VAL A 442 11.42 -13.45 -9.60
C VAL A 442 12.57 -13.74 -8.63
N ALA A 443 12.37 -13.56 -7.34
CA ALA A 443 13.35 -13.82 -6.30
C ALA A 443 13.33 -15.28 -5.83
N GLY A 444 12.15 -15.90 -5.79
CA GLY A 444 11.96 -17.29 -5.37
C GLY A 444 10.76 -17.95 -6.05
N LEU A 445 10.79 -19.28 -6.11
CA LEU A 445 9.72 -20.14 -6.60
C LEU A 445 9.71 -21.41 -5.73
N CYS A 446 8.56 -21.77 -5.18
CA CYS A 446 8.40 -22.99 -4.37
C CYS A 446 7.09 -23.71 -4.73
N ALA A 447 7.02 -24.99 -4.37
CA ALA A 447 5.81 -25.80 -4.53
C ALA A 447 5.06 -25.93 -3.20
N VAL A 448 3.74 -25.72 -3.22
CA VAL A 448 2.87 -25.80 -2.03
C VAL A 448 2.83 -27.24 -1.49
N SER A 449 2.84 -28.22 -2.38
CA SER A 449 2.88 -29.66 -2.09
C SER A 449 4.07 -30.31 -2.81
N PRO A 450 4.47 -31.55 -2.47
CA PRO A 450 5.54 -32.24 -3.17
C PRO A 450 5.33 -32.23 -4.70
N SER A 451 6.28 -31.67 -5.44
CA SER A 451 6.22 -31.50 -6.89
C SER A 451 6.96 -32.62 -7.61
N SER A 452 6.57 -32.88 -8.86
CA SER A 452 7.36 -33.74 -9.76
C SER A 452 8.66 -33.07 -10.22
N CYS A 453 8.79 -31.75 -10.05
CA CYS A 453 10.02 -31.01 -10.28
C CYS A 453 10.88 -31.01 -8.99
N SER A 454 11.93 -31.83 -8.99
CA SER A 454 12.92 -31.97 -7.91
C SER A 454 13.65 -30.66 -7.55
N ALA A 455 13.74 -29.71 -8.49
CA ALA A 455 14.37 -28.42 -8.29
C ALA A 455 13.54 -27.45 -7.43
N LEU A 456 12.25 -27.73 -7.23
CA LEU A 456 11.38 -26.91 -6.40
C LEU A 456 11.39 -27.39 -4.95
N GLU A 457 11.77 -26.49 -4.04
CA GLU A 457 11.61 -26.72 -2.62
C GLU A 457 10.13 -26.57 -2.21
N LEU A 458 9.75 -27.23 -1.11
CA LEU A 458 8.45 -27.04 -0.47
C LEU A 458 8.35 -25.64 0.13
N CYS A 459 7.24 -24.95 -0.15
CA CYS A 459 7.00 -23.59 0.34
C CYS A 459 7.11 -23.47 1.87
N SER A 460 6.62 -24.47 2.61
CA SER A 460 6.70 -24.53 4.08
C SER A 460 8.11 -24.68 4.65
N LYS A 461 9.12 -24.96 3.82
CA LYS A 461 10.54 -25.02 4.23
C LYS A 461 11.31 -23.74 3.91
N THR A 462 10.73 -22.86 3.11
CA THR A 462 11.36 -21.57 2.75
C THR A 462 11.23 -20.57 3.90
N SER A 463 12.02 -19.49 3.85
CA SER A 463 11.97 -18.39 4.83
C SER A 463 11.07 -17.22 4.42
N TRP A 464 10.52 -17.24 3.21
CA TRP A 464 9.83 -16.11 2.60
C TRP A 464 8.38 -16.42 2.22
N SER A 465 8.03 -17.69 2.02
CA SER A 465 6.68 -18.11 1.62
C SER A 465 5.64 -17.71 2.66
N SER A 466 4.43 -17.37 2.23
CA SER A 466 3.31 -17.17 3.15
C SER A 466 2.86 -18.47 3.84
N LEU A 467 3.39 -19.62 3.40
CA LEU A 467 3.15 -20.95 3.96
C LEU A 467 4.30 -21.43 4.85
N SER A 468 5.33 -20.59 5.04
CA SER A 468 6.39 -20.85 6.01
C SER A 468 5.86 -20.68 7.45
N PRO A 469 6.46 -21.36 8.44
CA PRO A 469 6.01 -21.23 9.83
C PRO A 469 6.12 -19.78 10.32
N ASP A 470 5.05 -19.29 10.94
CA ASP A 470 5.00 -17.94 11.53
C ASP A 470 4.52 -17.99 13.00
N PRO A 471 5.36 -18.49 13.93
CA PRO A 471 4.92 -18.78 15.29
C PRO A 471 4.43 -17.57 16.09
N LYS A 472 4.75 -16.34 15.67
CA LYS A 472 4.25 -15.12 16.32
C LYS A 472 2.77 -14.83 16.01
N SER A 473 2.23 -15.39 14.93
CA SER A 473 0.85 -15.18 14.48
C SER A 473 -0.02 -16.44 14.62
N GLU A 474 0.61 -17.60 14.77
CA GLU A 474 -0.07 -18.89 14.94
C GLU A 474 -0.77 -19.01 16.30
N LEU A 475 -2.01 -19.52 16.28
CA LEU A 475 -2.79 -19.82 17.48
C LEU A 475 -2.81 -21.32 17.72
N GLY A 476 -2.07 -21.74 18.76
CA GLY A 476 -1.99 -23.14 19.18
C GLY A 476 -3.02 -23.53 20.25
N THR A 477 -2.68 -24.55 21.03
CA THR A 477 -3.49 -24.99 22.17
C THR A 477 -3.29 -24.09 23.39
N ILE A 478 -4.30 -24.05 24.27
CA ILE A 478 -4.25 -23.28 25.52
C ILE A 478 -3.27 -23.95 26.49
N LYS A 479 -2.36 -23.15 27.06
CA LYS A 479 -1.38 -23.57 28.06
C LYS A 479 -2.03 -23.75 29.45
N PRO A 480 -1.37 -24.42 30.41
CA PRO A 480 -1.91 -24.63 31.76
C PRO A 480 -2.26 -23.36 32.54
N ASP A 481 -1.64 -22.23 32.22
CA ASP A 481 -1.90 -20.91 32.79
C ASP A 481 -3.07 -20.16 32.11
N GLY A 482 -3.75 -20.81 31.16
CA GLY A 482 -4.88 -20.24 30.42
C GLY A 482 -4.48 -19.28 29.30
N ARG A 483 -3.20 -19.24 28.89
CA ARG A 483 -2.67 -18.33 27.85
C ARG A 483 -2.33 -19.06 26.54
N LEU A 484 -2.21 -18.28 25.48
CA LEU A 484 -1.69 -18.72 24.17
C LEU A 484 -0.25 -18.23 23.95
N ARG A 485 -0.02 -16.93 24.20
CA ARG A 485 1.31 -16.32 24.23
C ARG A 485 2.15 -16.85 25.38
#